data_AF-A0A2A3MM72-F1
#
_entry.id   AF-A0A2A3MM72-F1
#
_cell.length_a   1.000
_cell.length_b   1.000
_cell.length_c   1.000
_cell.angle_alpha   90.00
_cell.angle_beta   90.00
_cell.angle_gamma   90.00
#
_symmetry.space_group_name_H-M   'P 1'
#
loop_
_entity.id
_entity.type
_entity.pdbx_description
1 polymer ?
#
loop_
_entity_poly.entity_id
_entity_poly.type
_entity_poly.pdbx_seq_one_letter_code
_entity_poly.pdbx_strand_id
1 'polypeptide(L)'
;MQQCPSCSYELTMQEQVDNPDSCPKCGIYFEKFLAKQAALKEAALSESGRTGGLAGAKAGMRQARAKRAEQERELADSRSKPTHVSVVNFDVPFWDLVRFLVKFVFATIPAAIIVTLLVYGFASIVSVIGMILR
;
A
#
# COMPACT_ATOMS: atom_id res chain seq x y z
N MET A 1 -17.00 20.98 25.73
CA MET A 1 -18.33 20.36 25.51
C MET A 1 -18.27 19.71 24.14
N GLN A 2 -18.21 18.38 24.08
CA GLN A 2 -18.21 17.68 22.79
C GLN A 2 -19.65 17.63 22.27
N GLN A 3 -19.85 17.97 21.01
CA GLN A 3 -21.16 17.88 20.36
C GLN A 3 -21.14 16.71 19.39
N CYS A 4 -22.16 15.85 19.46
CA CYS A 4 -22.21 14.66 18.61
C CYS A 4 -22.47 15.04 17.14
N PRO A 5 -21.60 14.70 16.18
CA PRO A 5 -21.74 15.12 14.78
C PRO A 5 -22.87 14.39 14.02
N SER A 6 -23.50 13.36 14.59
CA SER A 6 -24.62 12.64 13.95
C SER A 6 -25.99 13.05 14.47
N CYS A 7 -26.11 13.55 15.70
CA CYS A 7 -27.39 13.90 16.31
C CYS A 7 -27.41 15.29 16.96
N SER A 8 -26.32 16.05 16.79
CA SER A 8 -26.08 17.40 17.33
C SER A 8 -26.34 17.57 18.82
N TYR A 9 -26.37 16.46 19.57
CA TYR A 9 -26.61 16.45 21.00
C TYR A 9 -25.39 16.96 21.75
N GLU A 10 -25.62 17.85 22.71
CA GLU A 10 -24.59 18.41 23.59
C GLU A 10 -24.44 17.51 24.82
N LEU A 11 -23.26 16.94 25.00
CA LEU A 11 -22.98 16.08 26.15
C LEU A 11 -22.86 16.93 27.41
N THR A 12 -23.56 16.52 28.46
CA THR A 12 -23.37 17.08 29.80
C THR A 12 -22.05 16.56 30.40
N MET A 13 -21.45 17.30 31.35
CA MET A 13 -20.16 16.94 31.95
C MET A 13 -20.15 15.55 32.64
N GLN A 14 -21.30 15.07 33.08
CA GLN A 14 -21.47 13.74 33.69
C GLN A 14 -21.48 12.64 32.62
N GLU A 15 -22.28 12.80 31.57
CA GLU A 15 -22.40 11.80 30.49
C GLU A 15 -21.12 11.63 29.69
N GLN A 16 -20.28 12.67 29.65
CA GLN A 16 -18.97 12.61 29.00
C GLN A 16 -17.95 11.74 29.76
N VAL A 17 -18.11 11.62 31.09
CA VAL A 17 -17.26 10.77 31.93
C VAL A 17 -17.72 9.31 31.84
N ASP A 18 -19.03 9.09 31.85
CA ASP A 18 -19.60 7.74 31.80
C ASP A 18 -19.47 7.09 30.41
N ASN A 19 -19.50 7.88 29.34
CA ASN A 19 -19.46 7.38 27.96
C ASN A 19 -18.42 8.15 27.13
N PRO A 20 -17.12 7.83 27.28
CA PRO A 20 -16.04 8.57 26.61
C PRO A 20 -16.05 8.39 25.08
N ASP A 21 -16.42 7.20 24.60
CA ASP A 21 -16.23 6.83 23.18
C ASP A 21 -17.53 6.75 22.38
N SER A 22 -18.68 6.91 23.04
CA SER A 22 -19.99 6.69 22.43
C SER A 22 -21.02 7.72 22.85
N CYS A 23 -21.86 8.16 21.91
CA CYS A 23 -22.96 9.05 22.22
C CYS A 23 -24.15 8.29 22.83
N PRO A 24 -24.64 8.64 24.03
CA PRO A 24 -25.72 7.92 24.71
C PRO A 24 -27.08 8.08 24.01
N LYS A 25 -27.25 9.12 23.17
CA LYS A 25 -28.53 9.45 22.52
C LYS A 25 -28.72 8.80 21.15
N CYS A 26 -27.63 8.58 20.39
CA CYS A 26 -27.69 7.99 19.05
C CYS A 26 -26.81 6.74 18.86
N GLY A 27 -26.01 6.37 19.86
CA GLY A 27 -25.23 5.13 19.88
C GLY A 27 -24.05 5.11 18.93
N ILE A 28 -23.64 6.24 18.35
CA ILE A 28 -22.47 6.29 17.47
C ILE A 28 -21.18 6.22 18.29
N TYR A 29 -20.17 5.58 17.73
CA TYR A 29 -18.78 5.69 18.19
C TYR A 29 -18.09 6.85 17.47
N PHE A 30 -17.51 7.80 18.22
CA PHE A 30 -16.95 9.02 17.65
C PHE A 30 -15.82 8.75 16.65
N GLU A 31 -14.91 7.85 16.98
CA GLU A 31 -13.76 7.50 16.11
C GLU A 31 -14.20 6.88 14.79
N LYS A 32 -15.10 5.90 14.83
CA LYS A 32 -15.59 5.20 13.62
C LYS A 32 -16.35 6.15 12.69
N PHE A 33 -17.10 7.10 13.26
CA PHE A 33 -17.86 8.06 12.47
C PHE A 33 -16.96 9.08 11.77
N LEU A 34 -15.91 9.56 12.46
CA LEU A 34 -14.92 10.46 11.88
C LEU A 34 -14.11 9.78 10.77
N ALA A 35 -13.69 8.53 10.98
CA ALA A 35 -12.98 7.75 9.96
C ALA A 35 -13.83 7.54 8.68
N LYS A 36 -15.12 7.23 8.84
CA LYS A 36 -16.04 7.06 7.69
C LYS A 36 -16.27 8.38 6.95
N GLN A 37 -16.38 9.50 7.68
CA GLN A 37 -16.52 10.82 7.05
C GLN A 37 -15.27 11.25 6.28
N ALA A 38 -14.07 10.95 6.79
CA ALA A 38 -12.82 11.24 6.09
C ALA A 38 -12.76 10.47 4.75
N ALA A 39 -13.04 9.17 4.77
CA ALA A 39 -13.06 8.34 3.57
C ALA A 39 -14.10 8.82 2.53
N LEU A 40 -15.27 9.28 2.98
CA LEU A 40 -16.32 9.80 2.09
C LEU A 40 -15.94 11.17 1.49
N LYS A 41 -15.25 12.03 2.24
CA LYS A 41 -14.76 13.32 1.71
C LYS A 41 -13.64 13.13 0.69
N GLU A 42 -12.76 12.16 0.90
CA GLU A 42 -11.72 11.77 -0.06
C GLU A 42 -12.32 11.19 -1.34
N ALA A 43 -13.38 10.38 -1.22
CA ALA A 43 -14.13 9.87 -2.36
C ALA A 43 -14.89 10.98 -3.12
N ALA A 44 -15.55 11.90 -2.40
CA ALA A 44 -16.32 13.00 -2.99
C ALA A 44 -15.44 14.04 -3.69
N LEU A 45 -14.23 14.32 -3.16
CA LEU A 45 -13.27 15.22 -3.80
C LEU A 45 -12.76 14.63 -5.14
N SER A 46 -12.74 13.29 -5.26
CA SER A 46 -12.38 12.59 -6.49
C SER A 46 -13.48 12.66 -7.58
N GLU A 47 -14.75 12.85 -7.19
CA GLU A 47 -15.88 12.90 -8.13
C GLU A 47 -16.21 14.31 -8.64
N SER A 48 -16.05 15.35 -7.81
CA SER A 48 -16.39 16.73 -8.19
C SER A 48 -15.46 17.34 -9.27
N GLY A 49 -14.35 16.68 -9.62
CA GLY A 49 -13.41 17.13 -10.66
C GLY A 49 -13.79 16.75 -12.10
N ARG A 50 -14.88 15.98 -12.33
CA ARG A 50 -15.13 15.36 -13.65
C ARG A 50 -16.04 16.12 -14.61
N THR A 51 -16.78 17.16 -14.19
CA THR A 51 -17.82 17.77 -15.07
C THR A 51 -17.62 19.26 -15.42
N GLY A 52 -16.63 19.96 -14.86
CA GLY A 52 -16.38 21.39 -15.16
C GLY A 52 -15.20 21.70 -16.10
N GLY A 53 -14.51 20.67 -16.63
CA GLY A 53 -13.08 20.80 -16.97
C GLY A 53 -12.70 21.16 -18.41
N LEU A 54 -13.59 21.25 -19.39
CA LEU A 54 -13.14 21.27 -20.80
C LEU A 54 -12.45 22.57 -21.25
N ALA A 55 -12.83 23.73 -20.71
CA ALA A 55 -12.21 25.02 -21.05
C ALA A 55 -10.96 25.33 -20.19
N GLY A 56 -10.98 24.99 -18.90
CA GLY A 56 -9.82 25.13 -18.00
C GLY A 56 -8.73 24.08 -18.23
N ALA A 57 -9.07 22.88 -18.72
CA ALA A 57 -8.11 21.81 -18.97
C ALA A 57 -7.07 22.17 -20.04
N LYS A 58 -7.43 22.92 -21.10
CA LYS A 58 -6.47 23.28 -22.16
C LYS A 58 -5.43 24.32 -21.71
N ALA A 59 -5.82 25.28 -20.87
CA ALA A 59 -4.90 26.25 -20.28
C ALA A 59 -4.02 25.60 -19.19
N GLY A 60 -4.61 24.75 -18.36
CA GLY A 60 -3.91 23.96 -17.34
C GLY A 60 -2.93 22.96 -17.93
N MET A 61 -3.23 22.32 -19.08
CA MET A 61 -2.34 21.35 -19.73
C MET A 61 -1.05 21.99 -20.26
N ARG A 62 -1.11 23.22 -20.78
CA ARG A 62 0.09 23.92 -21.28
C ARG A 62 1.01 24.33 -20.14
N GLN A 63 0.45 24.82 -19.04
CA GLN A 63 1.21 25.17 -17.84
C GLN A 63 1.74 23.92 -17.12
N ALA A 64 0.96 22.84 -17.06
CA ALA A 64 1.40 21.56 -16.49
C ALA A 64 2.51 20.91 -17.34
N ARG A 65 2.48 21.06 -18.67
CA ARG A 65 3.52 20.52 -19.57
C ARG A 65 4.83 21.32 -19.49
N ALA A 66 4.75 22.63 -19.33
CA ALA A 66 5.92 23.48 -19.10
C ALA A 66 6.58 23.17 -17.74
N LYS A 67 5.78 23.11 -16.66
CA LYS A 67 6.29 22.77 -15.33
C LYS A 67 6.82 21.34 -15.25
N ARG A 68 6.19 20.37 -15.93
CA ARG A 68 6.71 19.00 -16.00
C ARG A 68 8.04 18.92 -16.75
N ALA A 69 8.24 19.70 -17.82
CA ALA A 69 9.51 19.70 -18.54
C ALA A 69 10.67 20.30 -17.71
N GLU A 70 10.40 21.30 -16.88
CA GLU A 70 11.38 21.81 -15.90
C GLU A 70 11.62 20.80 -14.77
N GLN A 71 10.56 20.22 -14.21
CA GLN A 71 10.67 19.21 -13.17
C GLN A 71 11.43 17.98 -13.66
N GLU A 72 11.20 17.53 -14.89
CA GLU A 72 11.87 16.37 -15.49
C GLU A 72 13.37 16.64 -15.73
N ARG A 73 13.77 17.89 -15.98
CA ARG A 73 15.18 18.29 -16.05
C ARG A 73 15.85 18.33 -14.67
N GLU A 74 15.15 18.83 -13.66
CA GLU A 74 15.65 18.86 -12.28
C GLU A 74 15.74 17.45 -11.67
N LEU A 75 14.79 16.57 -11.98
CA LEU A 75 14.84 15.15 -11.62
C LEU A 75 15.93 14.40 -12.38
N ALA A 76 16.21 14.74 -13.64
CA ALA A 76 17.30 14.13 -14.41
C ALA A 76 18.68 14.48 -13.82
N ASP A 77 18.86 15.73 -13.37
CA ASP A 77 20.09 16.16 -12.69
C ASP A 77 20.24 15.47 -11.31
N SER A 78 19.14 15.41 -10.56
CA SER A 78 19.09 14.76 -9.24
C SER A 78 19.33 13.25 -9.29
N ARG A 79 18.94 12.58 -10.39
CA ARG A 79 19.15 11.13 -10.60
C ARG A 79 20.61 10.78 -10.87
N SER A 80 21.44 11.73 -11.28
CA SER A 80 22.86 11.50 -11.58
C SER A 80 23.76 11.44 -10.34
N LYS A 81 23.27 11.88 -9.17
CA LYS A 81 24.05 11.81 -7.94
C LYS A 81 23.89 10.42 -7.32
N PRO A 82 24.99 9.67 -7.08
CA PRO A 82 24.95 8.41 -6.36
C PRO A 82 24.54 8.67 -4.91
N THR A 83 23.24 8.62 -4.66
CA THR A 83 22.67 8.72 -3.32
C THR A 83 22.73 7.33 -2.71
N HIS A 84 23.71 7.12 -1.85
CA HIS A 84 23.83 5.91 -1.06
C HIS A 84 22.74 5.91 0.01
N VAL A 85 21.60 5.27 -0.29
CA VAL A 85 20.49 5.10 0.64
C VAL A 85 20.59 3.70 1.24
N SER A 86 20.90 3.64 2.53
CA SER A 86 20.84 2.41 3.33
C SER A 86 19.50 2.36 4.06
N VAL A 87 18.68 1.37 3.75
CA VAL A 87 17.41 1.14 4.43
C VAL A 87 17.70 0.46 5.77
N VAL A 88 17.42 1.16 6.86
CA VAL A 88 17.77 0.71 8.23
C VAL A 88 16.79 -0.34 8.76
N ASN A 89 15.52 -0.27 8.35
CA ASN A 89 14.53 -1.22 8.81
C ASN A 89 13.35 -1.35 7.82
N PHE A 90 12.67 -2.49 7.90
CA PHE A 90 11.42 -2.77 7.18
C PHE A 90 10.32 -3.04 8.20
N ASP A 91 9.36 -2.11 8.31
CA ASP A 91 8.19 -2.30 9.15
C ASP A 91 7.16 -3.14 8.38
N VAL A 92 7.01 -4.40 8.80
CA VAL A 92 6.04 -5.33 8.22
C VAL A 92 5.31 -6.03 9.36
N PRO A 93 3.95 -6.06 9.33
CA PRO A 93 3.19 -6.70 10.38
C PRO A 93 3.45 -8.21 10.37
N PHE A 94 3.51 -8.81 11.56
CA PHE A 94 3.88 -10.22 11.75
C PHE A 94 3.10 -11.18 10.84
N TRP A 95 1.80 -10.95 10.68
CA TRP A 95 0.94 -11.82 9.88
C TRP A 95 1.25 -11.78 8.38
N ASP A 96 1.71 -10.65 7.85
CA ASP A 96 2.08 -10.55 6.44
C ASP A 96 3.42 -11.23 6.17
N LEU A 97 4.37 -11.14 7.11
CA LEU A 97 5.63 -11.88 7.04
C LEU A 97 5.39 -13.40 7.05
N VAL A 98 4.48 -13.88 7.91
CA VAL A 98 4.12 -15.30 7.96
C VAL A 98 3.42 -15.75 6.68
N ARG A 99 2.44 -15.00 6.17
CA ARG A 99 1.78 -15.33 4.89
C ARG A 99 2.79 -15.40 3.75
N PHE A 100 3.71 -14.44 3.69
CA PHE A 100 4.77 -14.44 2.69
C PHE A 100 5.62 -15.71 2.78
N LEU A 101 6.10 -16.05 3.98
CA LEU A 101 6.95 -17.21 4.20
C LEU A 101 6.25 -18.53 3.87
N VAL A 102 4.98 -18.69 4.28
CA VAL A 102 4.18 -19.87 3.94
C VAL A 102 4.03 -20.01 2.42
N LYS A 103 3.73 -18.92 1.73
CA LYS A 103 3.57 -18.92 0.27
C LYS A 103 4.88 -19.21 -0.46
N PHE A 104 6.00 -18.71 0.07
CA PHE A 104 7.34 -19.01 -0.42
C PHE A 104 7.71 -20.49 -0.27
N VAL A 105 7.40 -21.10 0.88
CA VAL A 105 7.63 -22.52 1.12
C VAL A 105 6.82 -23.37 0.13
N PHE A 106 5.53 -23.10 -0.04
CA PHE A 106 4.72 -23.84 -1.02
C PHE A 106 5.21 -23.65 -2.46
N ALA A 107 5.71 -22.46 -2.81
CA ALA A 107 6.33 -22.20 -4.10
C ALA A 107 7.65 -22.97 -4.30
N THR A 108 8.36 -23.28 -3.21
CA THR A 108 9.64 -24.01 -3.25
C THR A 108 9.46 -25.49 -3.60
N ILE A 109 8.31 -26.08 -3.27
CA ILE A 109 8.02 -27.51 -3.53
C ILE A 109 8.19 -27.88 -5.02
N PRO A 110 7.48 -27.24 -5.97
CA PRO A 110 7.66 -27.57 -7.39
C PRO A 110 9.05 -27.24 -7.91
N ALA A 111 9.68 -26.16 -7.42
CA ALA A 111 11.05 -25.82 -7.79
C ALA A 111 12.05 -26.92 -7.35
N ALA A 112 11.92 -27.43 -6.13
CA ALA A 112 12.76 -28.48 -5.59
C ALA A 112 12.63 -29.79 -6.39
N ILE A 113 11.42 -30.14 -6.84
CA ILE A 113 11.19 -31.31 -7.69
C ILE A 113 11.98 -31.19 -9.00
N ILE A 114 11.88 -30.04 -9.67
CA ILE A 114 12.57 -29.81 -10.95
C ILE A 114 14.10 -29.88 -10.75
N VAL A 115 14.62 -29.22 -9.71
CA VAL A 115 16.06 -29.26 -9.41
C VAL A 115 16.52 -30.68 -9.11
N THR A 116 15.75 -31.44 -8.33
CA THR A 116 16.08 -32.83 -8.00
C THR A 116 16.12 -33.68 -9.26
N LEU A 117 15.12 -33.57 -10.15
CA LEU A 117 15.11 -34.32 -11.41
C LEU A 117 16.29 -33.98 -12.32
N LEU A 118 16.66 -32.70 -12.42
CA LEU A 118 17.80 -32.28 -13.23
C LEU A 118 19.12 -32.80 -12.65
N VAL A 119 19.34 -32.64 -11.35
CA VAL A 119 20.58 -33.09 -10.69
C VAL A 119 20.71 -34.60 -10.79
N TYR A 120 19.65 -35.35 -10.44
CA TYR A 120 19.68 -36.81 -10.49
C TYR A 120 19.78 -37.34 -11.92
N GLY A 121 19.08 -36.71 -12.87
CA GLY A 121 19.16 -37.05 -14.29
C GLY A 121 20.57 -36.84 -14.84
N PHE A 122 21.18 -35.69 -14.56
CA PHE A 122 22.54 -35.39 -15.03
C PHE A 122 23.58 -36.29 -14.36
N ALA A 123 23.47 -36.51 -13.05
CA ALA A 123 24.33 -37.43 -12.31
C ALA A 123 24.23 -38.86 -12.86
N SER A 124 23.02 -39.33 -13.20
CA SER A 124 22.81 -40.63 -13.83
C SER A 124 23.50 -40.72 -15.19
N ILE A 125 23.42 -39.69 -16.04
CA ILE A 125 24.06 -39.69 -17.37
C ILE A 125 25.59 -39.72 -17.22
N VAL A 126 26.15 -38.88 -16.36
CA VAL A 126 27.60 -38.83 -16.12
C VAL A 126 28.09 -40.15 -15.51
N SER A 127 27.35 -40.73 -14.58
CA SER A 127 27.67 -42.02 -13.99
C SER A 127 27.67 -43.15 -15.03
N VAL A 128 26.69 -43.19 -15.94
CA VAL A 128 26.61 -44.18 -17.01
C VAL A 128 27.75 -43.99 -18.02
N ILE A 129 28.02 -42.75 -18.47
CA ILE A 129 29.14 -42.45 -19.37
C ILE A 129 30.47 -42.82 -18.73
N GLY A 130 30.66 -42.51 -17.44
CA GLY A 130 31.86 -42.88 -16.68
C GLY A 130 32.02 -44.39 -16.51
N MET A 131 30.92 -45.15 -16.43
CA MET A 131 30.93 -46.61 -16.40
C MET A 131 31.23 -47.22 -17.79
N ILE A 132 30.85 -46.54 -18.88
CA ILE A 132 31.11 -46.97 -20.26
C ILE A 132 32.55 -46.64 -20.72
N LEU A 133 33.13 -45.53 -20.24
CA LEU A 133 34.51 -45.13 -20.55
C LEU A 133 35.57 -45.82 -19.69
N ARG A 134 35.17 -46.54 -18.63
CA ARG A 134 36.06 -47.28 -17.74
C ARG A 134 36.16 -48.74 -18.15
#